data_AF-A0A9P8VLE2-F1
#
_entry.id   AF-A0A9P8VLE2-F1
#
_cell.length_a   1.000
_cell.length_b   1.000
_cell.length_c   1.000
_cell.angle_alpha   90.00
_cell.angle_beta   90.00
_cell.angle_gamma   90.00
#
_symmetry.space_group_name_H-M   'P 1'
#
loop_
_entity.id
_entity.type
_entity.pdbx_description
1 polymer ?
#
loop_
_entity_poly.entity_id
_entity_poly.type
_entity_poly.pdbx_seq_one_letter_code
_entity_poly.pdbx_strand_id
1 'polypeptide(L)'
;MKWSRPLLTALALAIPAHTKDTWSTVWTTPHEQYSSSVGVLGCKINTNRVAYWPSSIDCDNICIELASGDRSVKLLKIDQSEGAYDVSYDAWNYLITGKSARDEPTTGGPMEMKYRNLSASECRDLINTDSGRLPLSAANSMNYLASCLGQPNSWVAQNNELYNIADPLCSIGHDEKCELDWPTANQAACPHQLGLPDELDSAPVFNVQYGTGELIVASTGKPADDQSQAYQPIIMKSSATAIGISLLTSIFSASACPPPAMDFEKQAYWRDRFTHETAFEWLVRSQDLMAAIEPVLPDYSIGPASRVLQLGSGTSDLQNHFRRRGFGDVTNVDYEPLAVERGRSLEEEAFGDVRMAYLVADVTQLPSDLTRERYDLVIDKSTADAICCAGEEAFRRMAHGVRGLLAPGGVWISLSYSAFRYNVDDLPFEVDVIYKFPAPKINPNDPDIYHWCYLLRPRA
;
A
#
# COMPACT_ATOMS: atom_id res chain seq x y z
N MET A 1 52.46 38.04 6.37
CA MET A 1 51.95 36.73 6.81
C MET A 1 50.74 36.37 5.96
N LYS A 2 50.93 35.51 4.95
CA LYS A 2 49.86 34.95 4.13
C LYS A 2 49.46 33.62 4.77
N TRP A 3 48.20 33.47 5.16
CA TRP A 3 47.66 32.18 5.62
C TRP A 3 46.96 31.50 4.44
N SER A 4 47.57 30.43 3.94
CA SER A 4 47.02 29.51 2.96
C SER A 4 45.94 28.64 3.62
N ARG A 5 44.73 28.63 3.06
CA ARG A 5 43.68 27.65 3.40
C ARG A 5 44.00 26.32 2.70
N PRO A 6 43.93 25.16 3.38
CA PRO A 6 44.07 23.88 2.73
C PRO A 6 42.81 23.55 1.92
N LEU A 7 42.99 23.07 0.68
CA LEU A 7 41.95 22.42 -0.11
C LEU A 7 41.56 21.12 0.59
N LEU A 8 40.31 21.01 1.05
CA LEU A 8 39.69 19.71 1.30
C LEU A 8 39.27 19.12 -0.05
N THR A 9 40.02 18.14 -0.53
CA THR A 9 39.61 17.24 -1.60
C THR A 9 38.49 16.35 -1.05
N ALA A 10 37.24 16.60 -1.47
CA ALA A 10 36.15 15.69 -1.23
C ALA A 10 36.39 14.41 -2.06
N LEU A 11 36.70 13.30 -1.38
CA LEU A 11 36.63 11.98 -2.00
C LEU A 11 35.15 11.69 -2.26
N ALA A 12 34.73 11.78 -3.52
CA ALA A 12 33.45 11.23 -3.94
C ALA A 12 33.52 9.71 -3.76
N LEU A 13 32.82 9.19 -2.74
CA LEU A 13 32.49 7.78 -2.66
C LEU A 13 31.60 7.46 -3.86
N ALA A 14 32.17 6.83 -4.88
CA ALA A 14 31.39 6.25 -5.95
C ALA A 14 30.49 5.18 -5.34
N ILE A 15 29.19 5.45 -5.30
CA ILE A 15 28.16 4.43 -5.04
C ILE A 15 28.34 3.39 -6.17
N PRO A 16 28.56 2.10 -5.87
CA PRO A 16 28.67 1.10 -6.92
C PRO A 16 27.37 1.09 -7.70
N ALA A 17 27.46 1.36 -9.00
CA ALA A 17 26.35 1.19 -9.93
C ALA A 17 25.80 -0.23 -9.76
N HIS A 18 24.51 -0.35 -9.39
CA HIS A 18 23.84 -1.65 -9.36
C HIS A 18 24.03 -2.31 -10.73
N THR A 19 24.70 -3.46 -10.73
CA THR A 19 25.02 -4.21 -11.94
C THR A 19 23.72 -4.67 -12.59
N LYS A 20 23.40 -4.11 -13.76
CA LYS A 20 22.18 -4.35 -14.57
C LYS A 20 22.02 -5.79 -15.10
N ASP A 21 22.85 -6.73 -14.67
CA ASP A 21 22.89 -8.11 -15.19
C ASP A 21 22.76 -9.19 -14.10
N THR A 22 22.48 -8.80 -12.86
CA THR A 22 22.36 -9.76 -11.77
C THR A 22 20.91 -10.26 -11.65
N TRP A 23 20.73 -11.55 -11.87
CA TRP A 23 19.46 -12.23 -11.61
C TRP A 23 19.21 -12.40 -10.11
N SER A 24 18.00 -12.08 -9.68
CA SER A 24 17.51 -12.24 -8.32
C SER A 24 16.30 -13.16 -8.29
N THR A 25 16.15 -13.95 -7.24
CA THR A 25 14.96 -14.80 -7.05
C THR A 25 13.83 -13.99 -6.42
N VAL A 26 12.62 -14.12 -6.96
CA VAL A 26 11.40 -13.52 -6.44
C VAL A 26 10.26 -14.53 -6.42
N TRP A 27 9.32 -14.37 -5.50
CA TRP A 27 8.09 -15.16 -5.44
C TRP A 27 6.96 -14.32 -5.99
N THR A 28 6.55 -14.63 -7.22
CA THR A 28 5.62 -13.78 -7.96
C THR A 28 4.19 -14.29 -7.91
N THR A 29 3.23 -13.40 -7.67
CA THR A 29 1.80 -13.74 -7.69
C THR A 29 1.09 -13.08 -8.88
N PRO A 30 -0.01 -13.67 -9.37
CA PRO A 30 -0.81 -13.07 -10.43
C PRO A 30 -1.64 -11.90 -9.90
N HIS A 31 -1.50 -10.74 -10.52
CA HIS A 31 -2.33 -9.57 -10.28
C HIS A 31 -3.31 -9.37 -11.43
N GLU A 32 -4.60 -9.49 -11.14
CA GLU A 32 -5.66 -9.23 -12.13
C GLU A 32 -5.77 -7.75 -12.46
N GLN A 33 -5.77 -6.88 -11.44
CA GLN A 33 -6.17 -5.49 -11.58
C GLN A 33 -5.01 -4.59 -12.04
N TYR A 34 -5.18 -3.94 -13.19
CA TYR A 34 -4.28 -2.88 -13.59
C TYR A 34 -4.32 -1.71 -12.60
N SER A 35 -3.14 -1.19 -12.25
CA SER A 35 -2.96 -0.01 -11.42
C SER A 35 -1.56 0.58 -11.68
N SER A 36 -1.38 1.84 -11.27
CA SER A 36 -0.08 2.53 -11.31
C SER A 36 -0.01 3.65 -10.27
N SER A 37 0.81 3.45 -9.24
CA SER A 37 1.16 4.43 -8.20
C SER A 37 1.92 5.66 -8.72
N VAL A 38 2.51 5.58 -9.91
CA VAL A 38 3.18 6.71 -10.56
C VAL A 38 2.36 7.36 -11.67
N GLY A 39 1.10 6.93 -11.84
CA GLY A 39 0.17 7.52 -12.78
C GLY A 39 0.46 7.21 -14.25
N VAL A 40 1.05 6.05 -14.56
CA VAL A 40 1.13 5.57 -15.95
C VAL A 40 -0.26 5.17 -16.42
N LEU A 41 -0.60 5.52 -17.66
CA LEU A 41 -1.94 5.32 -18.22
C LEU A 41 -2.06 3.95 -18.89
N GLY A 42 -2.95 3.11 -18.38
CA GLY A 42 -3.13 1.73 -18.83
C GLY A 42 -3.54 1.62 -20.29
N CYS A 43 -4.38 2.54 -20.76
CA CYS A 43 -4.86 2.58 -22.15
C CYS A 43 -3.77 2.89 -23.17
N LYS A 44 -2.58 3.28 -22.71
CA LYS A 44 -1.43 3.67 -23.54
C LYS A 44 -0.26 2.69 -23.38
N ILE A 45 -0.44 1.55 -22.71
CA ILE A 45 0.58 0.50 -22.53
C ILE A 45 -0.01 -0.91 -22.69
N ASN A 46 0.86 -1.92 -22.69
CA ASN A 46 0.45 -3.31 -22.59
C ASN A 46 0.23 -3.69 -21.11
N THR A 47 -1.02 -3.65 -20.64
CA THR A 47 -1.38 -3.96 -19.24
C THR A 47 -1.21 -5.43 -18.87
N ASN A 48 -1.02 -6.32 -19.84
CA ASN A 48 -0.67 -7.73 -19.61
C ASN A 48 0.83 -7.93 -19.29
N ARG A 49 1.64 -6.85 -19.31
CA ARG A 49 3.09 -6.89 -19.09
C ARG A 49 3.53 -5.84 -18.07
N VAL A 50 2.88 -5.85 -16.90
CA VAL A 50 3.13 -4.92 -15.79
C VAL A 50 3.64 -5.67 -14.57
N ALA A 51 4.51 -4.99 -13.84
CA ALA A 51 5.16 -5.43 -12.61
C ALA A 51 4.81 -4.47 -11.46
N TYR A 52 4.30 -5.04 -10.37
CA TYR A 52 3.88 -4.38 -9.14
C TYR A 52 4.85 -4.80 -8.02
N TRP A 53 5.89 -3.99 -7.80
CA TRP A 53 7.05 -4.38 -7.00
C TRP A 53 6.98 -3.80 -5.59
N PRO A 54 7.58 -4.44 -4.56
CA PRO A 54 7.58 -3.90 -3.20
C PRO A 54 8.28 -2.55 -3.05
N SER A 55 9.22 -2.28 -3.97
CA SER A 55 10.07 -1.09 -3.95
C SER A 55 9.43 0.04 -4.71
N SER A 56 9.67 1.26 -4.24
CA SER A 56 9.30 2.49 -4.94
C SER A 56 9.75 2.44 -6.41
N ILE A 57 8.94 3.06 -7.26
CA ILE A 57 9.27 3.23 -8.68
C ILE A 57 10.28 4.37 -8.82
N ASP A 58 11.38 4.07 -9.50
CA ASP A 58 12.44 5.04 -9.76
C ASP A 58 12.35 5.55 -11.22
N CYS A 59 13.30 6.40 -11.62
CA CYS A 59 13.27 7.11 -12.91
C CYS A 59 14.03 6.39 -14.04
N ASP A 60 14.68 5.24 -13.78
CA ASP A 60 15.56 4.55 -14.73
C ASP A 60 15.30 3.02 -14.82
N ASN A 61 14.94 2.38 -13.71
CA ASN A 61 14.64 0.96 -13.55
C ASN A 61 13.13 0.71 -13.58
N ILE A 62 12.47 1.20 -14.64
CA ILE A 62 11.05 0.94 -14.92
C ILE A 62 10.85 -0.28 -15.83
N CYS A 63 11.92 -0.99 -16.18
CA CYS A 63 11.89 -2.17 -17.05
C CYS A 63 12.62 -3.33 -16.39
N ILE A 64 11.98 -4.48 -16.37
CA ILE A 64 12.56 -5.71 -15.85
C ILE A 64 12.35 -6.86 -16.84
N GLU A 65 13.18 -7.88 -16.72
CA GLU A 65 12.91 -9.20 -17.25
C GLU A 65 12.52 -10.13 -16.11
N LEU A 66 11.45 -10.88 -16.28
CA LEU A 66 11.03 -11.95 -15.37
C LEU A 66 11.04 -13.28 -16.11
N ALA A 67 11.61 -14.30 -15.51
CA ALA A 67 11.83 -15.60 -16.11
C ALA A 67 11.40 -16.75 -15.17
N SER A 68 10.79 -17.78 -15.76
CA SER A 68 10.47 -19.04 -15.09
C SER A 68 10.78 -20.19 -16.05
N GLY A 69 11.73 -21.05 -15.66
CA GLY A 69 12.27 -22.08 -16.54
C GLY A 69 12.97 -21.48 -17.77
N ASP A 70 12.54 -21.89 -18.96
CA ASP A 70 13.03 -21.41 -20.26
C ASP A 70 12.21 -20.26 -20.85
N ARG A 71 11.21 -19.76 -20.12
CA ARG A 71 10.34 -18.67 -20.54
C ARG A 71 10.72 -17.39 -19.82
N SER A 72 10.74 -16.29 -20.56
CA SER A 72 10.84 -14.96 -19.97
C SER A 72 9.89 -13.97 -20.64
N VAL A 73 9.58 -12.90 -19.93
CA VAL A 73 8.83 -11.74 -20.42
C VAL A 73 9.48 -10.47 -19.89
N LYS A 74 9.36 -9.39 -20.65
CA LYS A 74 9.66 -8.04 -20.18
C LYS A 74 8.43 -7.44 -19.53
N LEU A 75 8.62 -6.68 -18.46
CA LEU A 75 7.53 -6.04 -17.72
C LEU A 75 7.88 -4.59 -17.41
N LEU A 76 6.88 -3.73 -17.51
CA LEU A 76 6.95 -2.35 -17.01
C LEU A 76 6.76 -2.37 -15.49
N LYS A 77 7.80 -1.98 -14.75
CA LYS A 77 7.77 -1.79 -13.30
C LYS A 77 7.29 -0.37 -13.01
N ILE A 78 5.99 -0.19 -12.98
CA ILE A 78 5.29 1.10 -12.91
C ILE A 78 4.28 1.16 -11.76
N ASP A 79 4.30 0.15 -10.91
CA ASP A 79 3.51 0.17 -9.71
C ASP A 79 4.22 -0.46 -8.51
N GLN A 80 3.81 0.00 -7.33
CA GLN A 80 4.29 -0.49 -6.07
C GLN A 80 3.23 -1.37 -5.44
N SER A 81 3.61 -2.60 -5.12
CA SER A 81 2.79 -3.50 -4.33
C SER A 81 3.04 -3.28 -2.83
N GLU A 82 2.11 -3.74 -1.98
CA GLU A 82 2.21 -3.67 -0.51
C GLU A 82 3.17 -4.72 0.08
N GLY A 83 4.33 -4.94 -0.56
CA GLY A 83 5.35 -5.88 -0.09
C GLY A 83 5.45 -7.19 -0.88
N ALA A 84 4.56 -7.43 -1.85
CA ALA A 84 4.55 -8.63 -2.69
C ALA A 84 5.26 -8.41 -4.03
N TYR A 85 5.69 -9.45 -4.73
CA TYR A 85 6.11 -9.28 -6.13
C TYR A 85 4.94 -9.71 -6.99
N ASP A 86 4.16 -8.78 -7.52
CA ASP A 86 3.02 -9.15 -8.33
C ASP A 86 3.25 -8.75 -9.78
N VAL A 87 2.69 -9.52 -10.69
CA VAL A 87 2.75 -9.24 -12.13
C VAL A 87 1.38 -9.45 -12.74
N SER A 88 1.10 -8.77 -13.85
CA SER A 88 -0.15 -8.97 -14.59
C SER A 88 -0.48 -10.45 -14.74
N TYR A 89 -1.73 -10.83 -14.50
CA TYR A 89 -2.15 -12.23 -14.50
C TYR A 89 -1.72 -12.97 -15.77
N ASP A 90 -1.83 -12.33 -16.94
CA ASP A 90 -1.39 -12.90 -18.20
C ASP A 90 0.12 -13.19 -18.25
N ALA A 91 0.97 -12.28 -17.75
CA ALA A 91 2.41 -12.50 -17.66
C ALA A 91 2.73 -13.68 -16.73
N TRP A 92 2.09 -13.71 -15.56
CA TRP A 92 2.24 -14.82 -14.62
C TRP A 92 1.83 -16.15 -15.26
N ASN A 93 0.64 -16.20 -15.88
CA ASN A 93 0.11 -17.39 -16.54
C ASN A 93 1.00 -17.87 -17.68
N TYR A 94 1.50 -16.96 -18.51
CA TYR A 94 2.43 -17.30 -19.58
C TYR A 94 3.74 -17.89 -19.05
N LEU A 95 4.30 -17.30 -17.99
CA LEU A 95 5.54 -17.78 -17.39
C LEU A 95 5.40 -19.17 -16.77
N ILE A 96 4.20 -19.57 -16.32
CA ILE A 96 3.97 -20.90 -15.75
C ILE A 96 3.49 -21.94 -16.77
N THR A 97 2.65 -21.55 -17.75
CA THR A 97 1.99 -22.49 -18.69
C THR A 97 2.50 -22.38 -20.12
N GLY A 98 3.11 -21.26 -20.50
CA GLY A 98 3.46 -20.93 -21.88
C GLY A 98 2.28 -20.39 -22.69
N LYS A 99 1.14 -20.12 -22.04
CA LYS A 99 -0.12 -19.70 -22.66
C LYS A 99 -0.63 -18.41 -22.03
N SER A 100 -1.32 -17.60 -22.84
CA SER A 100 -2.03 -16.43 -22.32
C SER A 100 -3.07 -16.86 -21.29
N ALA A 101 -3.28 -16.06 -20.26
CA ALA A 101 -4.38 -16.26 -19.32
C ALA A 101 -5.75 -16.18 -20.01
N ARG A 102 -5.84 -15.49 -21.16
CA ARG A 102 -7.06 -15.42 -21.98
C ARG A 102 -7.39 -16.72 -22.69
N ASP A 103 -6.36 -17.48 -23.06
CA ASP A 103 -6.50 -18.70 -23.85
C ASP A 103 -6.62 -19.94 -22.96
N GLU A 104 -5.74 -20.06 -21.98
CA GLU A 104 -5.64 -21.21 -21.07
C GLU A 104 -5.40 -20.68 -19.63
N PRO A 105 -6.45 -20.15 -18.97
CA PRO A 105 -6.32 -19.60 -17.63
C PRO A 105 -5.96 -20.68 -16.62
N THR A 106 -5.01 -20.37 -15.74
CA THR A 106 -4.60 -21.23 -14.63
C THR A 106 -4.72 -20.46 -13.32
N THR A 107 -5.14 -21.15 -12.27
CA THR A 107 -5.15 -20.62 -10.90
C THR A 107 -3.98 -21.17 -10.10
N GLY A 108 -3.41 -20.35 -9.23
CA GLY A 108 -2.32 -20.70 -8.34
C GLY A 108 -1.86 -19.52 -7.50
N GLY A 109 -0.93 -19.79 -6.59
CA GLY A 109 -0.36 -18.80 -5.69
C GLY A 109 1.04 -18.35 -6.10
N PRO A 110 1.86 -17.87 -5.14
CA PRO A 110 3.22 -17.44 -5.41
C PRO A 110 4.06 -18.50 -6.12
N MET A 111 4.76 -18.08 -7.17
CA MET A 111 5.66 -18.94 -7.95
C MET A 111 7.08 -18.36 -7.94
N GLU A 112 8.06 -19.21 -7.66
CA GLU A 112 9.47 -18.82 -7.74
C GLU A 112 9.84 -18.47 -9.18
N MET A 113 10.38 -17.27 -9.38
CA MET A 113 10.85 -16.76 -10.67
C MET A 113 12.18 -16.04 -10.48
N LYS A 114 12.91 -15.84 -11.57
CA LYS A 114 14.13 -15.03 -11.60
C LYS A 114 13.81 -13.71 -12.28
N TYR A 115 14.25 -12.60 -11.70
CA TYR A 115 14.15 -11.30 -12.35
C TYR A 115 15.50 -10.58 -12.40
N ARG A 116 15.64 -9.68 -13.36
CA ARG A 116 16.73 -8.70 -13.42
C ARG A 116 16.19 -7.37 -13.93
N ASN A 117 16.85 -6.29 -13.53
CA ASN A 117 16.56 -4.97 -14.09
C ASN A 117 17.14 -4.88 -15.50
N LEU A 118 16.38 -4.31 -16.42
CA LEU A 118 16.83 -3.98 -17.76
C LEU A 118 17.01 -2.47 -17.90
N SER A 119 17.55 -2.03 -19.03
CA SER A 119 17.44 -0.62 -19.38
C SER A 119 15.99 -0.27 -19.72
N ALA A 120 15.48 0.88 -19.26
CA ALA A 120 14.09 1.30 -19.53
C ALA A 120 13.69 1.24 -21.01
N SER A 121 14.63 1.58 -21.92
CA SER A 121 14.42 1.49 -23.37
C SER A 121 14.09 0.09 -23.89
N GLU A 122 14.44 -0.98 -23.17
CA GLU A 122 14.16 -2.36 -23.59
C GLU A 122 12.70 -2.77 -23.46
N CYS A 123 11.89 -2.02 -22.70
CA CYS A 123 10.45 -2.19 -22.56
C CYS A 123 9.65 -1.21 -23.43
N ARG A 124 10.30 -0.50 -24.37
CA ARG A 124 9.62 0.49 -25.23
C ARG A 124 8.51 -0.12 -26.08
N ASP A 125 8.63 -1.40 -26.43
CA ASP A 125 7.61 -2.19 -27.13
C ASP A 125 6.36 -2.47 -26.29
N LEU A 126 6.40 -2.23 -24.98
CA LEU A 126 5.24 -2.30 -24.09
C LEU A 126 4.48 -0.97 -23.98
N ILE A 127 4.97 0.09 -24.61
CA ILE A 127 4.39 1.43 -24.61
C ILE A 127 3.72 1.68 -25.96
N ASN A 128 2.41 1.94 -25.92
CA ASN A 128 1.54 2.08 -27.11
C ASN A 128 1.28 3.55 -27.48
N THR A 129 2.19 4.46 -27.12
CA THR A 129 2.14 5.86 -27.58
C THR A 129 2.82 6.00 -28.93
N ASP A 130 2.36 6.94 -29.77
CA ASP A 130 2.99 7.17 -31.08
C ASP A 130 4.48 7.51 -30.98
N SER A 131 4.91 8.09 -29.85
CA SER A 131 6.29 8.48 -29.59
C SER A 131 7.12 7.39 -28.89
N GLY A 132 6.48 6.34 -28.37
CA GLY A 132 7.09 5.35 -27.48
C GLY A 132 7.62 5.93 -26.17
N ARG A 133 7.12 7.10 -25.73
CA ARG A 133 7.43 7.72 -24.44
C ARG A 133 6.40 7.34 -23.38
N LEU A 134 6.82 7.32 -22.13
CA LEU A 134 6.02 6.89 -20.99
C LEU A 134 4.80 7.80 -20.81
N PRO A 135 3.57 7.27 -20.96
CA PRO A 135 2.34 8.04 -20.87
C PRO A 135 1.94 8.23 -19.42
N LEU A 136 1.96 9.48 -18.96
CA LEU A 136 1.68 9.83 -17.57
C LEU A 136 0.43 10.70 -17.46
N SER A 137 -0.34 10.52 -16.38
CA SER A 137 -1.49 11.38 -16.04
C SER A 137 -1.02 12.75 -15.57
N ALA A 138 -1.38 13.80 -16.32
CA ALA A 138 -1.09 15.19 -15.94
C ALA A 138 -1.69 15.59 -14.58
N ALA A 139 -2.79 14.94 -14.16
CA ALA A 139 -3.43 15.23 -12.88
C ALA A 139 -2.77 14.46 -11.72
N ASN A 140 -2.30 13.24 -11.95
CA ASN A 140 -1.95 12.31 -10.87
C ASN A 140 -0.50 11.81 -10.85
N SER A 141 0.33 12.13 -11.86
CA SER A 141 1.74 11.69 -11.90
C SER A 141 2.75 12.75 -11.47
N MET A 142 2.31 13.97 -11.15
CA MET A 142 3.21 15.13 -11.11
C MET A 142 4.29 15.05 -10.03
N ASN A 143 4.03 14.41 -8.89
CA ASN A 143 5.03 14.19 -7.85
C ASN A 143 6.17 13.27 -8.34
N TYR A 144 5.81 12.18 -9.02
CA TYR A 144 6.76 11.25 -9.62
C TYR A 144 7.55 11.93 -10.73
N LEU A 145 6.86 12.59 -11.66
CA LEU A 145 7.50 13.26 -12.78
C LEU A 145 8.44 14.38 -12.32
N ALA A 146 8.03 15.21 -11.36
CA ALA A 146 8.89 16.27 -10.80
C ALA A 146 10.17 15.69 -10.16
N SER A 147 10.06 14.57 -9.45
CA SER A 147 11.23 13.85 -8.90
C SER A 147 12.18 13.39 -10.00
N CYS A 148 11.65 12.87 -11.10
CA CYS A 148 12.45 12.45 -12.25
C CYS A 148 13.05 13.63 -13.03
N LEU A 149 12.30 14.72 -13.23
CA LEU A 149 12.81 15.93 -13.89
C LEU A 149 13.90 16.62 -13.07
N GLY A 150 13.91 16.45 -11.74
CA GLY A 150 15.04 16.80 -10.87
C GLY A 150 16.32 15.98 -11.14
N GLN A 151 16.20 14.88 -11.86
CA GLN A 151 17.27 13.99 -12.32
C GLN A 151 17.32 14.01 -13.86
N PRO A 152 17.85 15.07 -14.50
CA PRO A 152 17.68 15.32 -15.94
C PRO A 152 18.32 14.26 -16.86
N ASN A 153 19.19 13.43 -16.31
CA ASN A 153 19.83 12.31 -17.03
C ASN A 153 19.07 10.98 -16.90
N SER A 154 18.02 10.92 -16.08
CA SER A 154 17.19 9.73 -15.94
C SER A 154 16.36 9.49 -17.20
N TRP A 155 16.06 8.24 -17.48
CA TRP A 155 15.31 7.85 -18.67
C TRP A 155 13.92 8.49 -18.69
N VAL A 156 13.20 8.50 -17.56
CA VAL A 156 11.85 9.06 -17.46
C VAL A 156 11.85 10.57 -17.70
N ALA A 157 12.83 11.31 -17.20
CA ALA A 157 12.97 12.75 -17.47
C ALA A 157 13.07 13.05 -18.97
N GLN A 158 13.69 12.16 -19.74
CA GLN A 158 13.93 12.31 -21.18
C GLN A 158 12.84 11.66 -22.05
N ASN A 159 12.04 10.75 -21.49
CA ASN A 159 11.12 9.89 -22.24
C ASN A 159 9.73 9.82 -21.57
N ASN A 160 9.18 10.96 -21.17
CA ASN A 160 7.79 11.07 -20.70
C ASN A 160 6.94 11.87 -21.68
N GLU A 161 5.62 11.69 -21.57
CA GLU A 161 4.62 12.60 -22.11
C GLU A 161 3.38 12.60 -21.22
N LEU A 162 2.73 13.74 -21.11
CA LEU A 162 1.59 13.96 -20.21
C LEU A 162 0.29 13.99 -20.99
N TYR A 163 -0.75 13.39 -20.40
CA TYR A 163 -2.11 13.42 -20.93
C TYR A 163 -3.10 13.93 -19.87
N ASN A 164 -4.16 14.61 -20.31
CA ASN A 164 -5.25 15.08 -19.43
C ASN A 164 -6.23 13.96 -19.04
N ILE A 165 -5.74 12.74 -18.87
CA ILE A 165 -6.50 11.62 -18.36
C ILE A 165 -6.30 11.59 -16.85
N ALA A 166 -7.40 11.66 -16.11
CA ALA A 166 -7.39 11.91 -14.68
C ALA A 166 -7.12 10.66 -13.85
N ASP A 167 -7.24 9.45 -14.39
CA ASP A 167 -6.94 8.21 -13.65
C ASP A 167 -6.12 7.20 -14.48
N PRO A 168 -5.34 6.31 -13.84
CA PRO A 168 -4.56 5.28 -14.53
C PRO A 168 -5.41 4.29 -15.35
N LEU A 169 -6.68 4.07 -15.00
CA LEU A 169 -7.56 3.13 -15.70
C LEU A 169 -8.17 3.75 -16.97
N CYS A 170 -7.84 5.01 -17.28
CA CYS A 170 -8.35 5.77 -18.41
C CYS A 170 -9.88 5.80 -18.48
N SER A 171 -10.51 6.04 -17.33
CA SER A 171 -11.97 6.05 -17.18
C SER A 171 -12.55 7.45 -17.02
N ILE A 172 -11.71 8.42 -16.65
CA ILE A 172 -12.08 9.81 -16.50
C ILE A 172 -11.01 10.76 -17.07
N GLY A 173 -11.46 11.87 -17.63
CA GLY A 173 -10.65 12.93 -18.23
C GLY A 173 -10.74 12.96 -19.76
N HIS A 174 -9.76 13.59 -20.39
CA HIS A 174 -9.70 13.79 -21.83
C HIS A 174 -8.39 13.20 -22.40
N ASP A 175 -8.49 12.36 -23.43
CA ASP A 175 -7.31 11.85 -24.13
C ASP A 175 -6.68 12.93 -25.04
N GLU A 176 -5.95 13.84 -24.41
CA GLU A 176 -5.24 14.93 -25.04
C GLU A 176 -3.88 15.14 -24.40
N LYS A 177 -2.90 15.57 -25.20
CA LYS A 177 -1.55 15.83 -24.70
C LYS A 177 -1.49 17.16 -23.95
N CYS A 178 -0.72 17.17 -22.87
CA CYS A 178 -0.44 18.36 -22.09
C CYS A 178 1.05 18.74 -22.19
N GLU A 179 1.32 20.03 -21.99
CA GLU A 179 2.68 20.57 -21.96
C GLU A 179 3.03 21.03 -20.55
N LEU A 180 4.25 20.75 -20.10
CA LEU A 180 4.75 21.17 -18.80
C LEU A 180 5.94 22.13 -18.98
N ASP A 181 5.78 23.36 -18.48
CA ASP A 181 6.87 24.34 -18.40
C ASP A 181 7.70 24.11 -17.13
N TRP A 182 8.57 23.10 -17.15
CA TRP A 182 9.45 22.79 -16.03
C TRP A 182 10.77 23.59 -16.10
N PRO A 183 11.27 24.16 -14.99
CA PRO A 183 10.78 24.08 -13.60
C PRO A 183 9.85 25.24 -13.18
N THR A 184 9.37 26.02 -14.14
CA THR A 184 8.57 27.24 -13.89
C THR A 184 7.16 26.92 -13.36
N ALA A 185 6.62 25.75 -13.70
CA ALA A 185 5.29 25.28 -13.35
C ALA A 185 5.31 23.83 -12.84
N ASN A 186 4.42 23.53 -11.88
CA ASN A 186 4.19 22.19 -11.34
C ASN A 186 2.86 21.58 -11.80
N GLN A 187 2.10 22.28 -12.66
CA GLN A 187 0.89 21.79 -13.31
C GLN A 187 1.07 21.91 -14.83
N ALA A 188 0.65 20.89 -15.55
CA ALA A 188 0.70 20.90 -17.00
C ALA A 188 -0.44 21.75 -17.59
N ALA A 189 -0.16 22.44 -18.68
CA ALA A 189 -1.16 23.11 -19.50
C ALA A 189 -1.79 22.08 -20.45
N CYS A 190 -3.10 21.91 -20.35
CA CYS A 190 -3.89 21.00 -21.19
C CYS A 190 -4.97 21.81 -21.95
N PRO A 191 -5.46 21.32 -23.11
CA PRO A 191 -6.53 22.00 -23.83
C PRO A 191 -7.84 22.14 -23.02
N HIS A 192 -8.24 21.10 -22.28
CA HIS A 192 -9.31 21.16 -21.28
C HIS A 192 -8.76 21.45 -19.89
N GLN A 193 -9.64 21.83 -18.96
CA GLN A 193 -9.26 22.00 -17.57
C GLN A 193 -8.67 20.68 -17.03
N LEU A 194 -7.55 20.80 -16.33
CA LEU A 194 -6.84 19.65 -15.77
C LEU A 194 -7.70 18.93 -14.73
N GLY A 195 -7.81 17.61 -14.85
CA GLY A 195 -8.43 16.76 -13.83
C GLY A 195 -9.96 16.82 -13.77
N LEU A 196 -10.62 17.25 -14.85
CA LEU A 196 -12.07 17.14 -14.94
C LEU A 196 -12.50 15.66 -14.88
N PRO A 197 -13.50 15.30 -14.05
CA PRO A 197 -13.96 13.92 -13.90
C PRO A 197 -14.96 13.52 -14.99
N ASP A 198 -14.73 13.98 -16.23
CA ASP A 198 -15.58 13.65 -17.39
C ASP A 198 -15.37 12.19 -17.78
N GLU A 199 -16.42 11.45 -18.10
CA GLU A 199 -16.32 10.03 -18.47
C GLU A 199 -15.52 9.84 -19.76
N LEU A 200 -14.55 8.92 -19.73
CA LEU A 200 -13.73 8.52 -20.86
C LEU A 200 -13.98 7.06 -21.21
N ASP A 201 -14.72 6.82 -22.29
CA ASP A 201 -15.12 5.49 -22.76
C ASP A 201 -14.38 5.04 -24.04
N SER A 202 -13.62 5.94 -24.67
CA SER A 202 -12.99 5.71 -25.97
C SER A 202 -11.76 4.80 -25.94
N ALA A 203 -11.18 4.56 -24.76
CA ALA A 203 -9.94 3.79 -24.59
C ALA A 203 -9.94 2.99 -23.27
N PRO A 204 -10.88 2.05 -23.09
CA PRO A 204 -10.99 1.30 -21.84
C PRO A 204 -9.76 0.44 -21.58
N VAL A 205 -9.37 0.36 -20.31
CA VAL A 205 -8.37 -0.60 -19.83
C VAL A 205 -9.07 -1.91 -19.50
N PHE A 206 -8.43 -3.04 -19.81
CA PHE A 206 -8.96 -4.37 -19.49
C PHE A 206 -8.03 -5.14 -18.56
N ASN A 207 -8.67 -5.91 -17.68
CA ASN A 207 -8.06 -6.95 -16.88
C ASN A 207 -8.48 -8.32 -17.44
N VAL A 208 -7.58 -9.31 -17.37
CA VAL A 208 -7.97 -10.71 -17.57
C VAL A 208 -8.47 -11.23 -16.24
N GLN A 209 -9.76 -11.56 -16.15
CA GLN A 209 -10.36 -12.05 -14.93
C GLN A 209 -9.72 -13.39 -14.53
N TYR A 210 -9.35 -13.47 -13.26
CA TYR A 210 -8.55 -14.53 -12.70
C TYR A 210 -9.25 -15.88 -12.78
N GLY A 211 -8.57 -16.87 -13.36
CA GLY A 211 -9.08 -18.23 -13.52
C GLY A 211 -10.13 -18.41 -14.62
N THR A 212 -10.62 -17.35 -15.27
CA THR A 212 -11.68 -17.44 -16.30
C THR A 212 -11.18 -17.15 -17.71
N GLY A 213 -10.15 -16.30 -17.84
CA GLY A 213 -9.64 -15.85 -19.14
C GLY A 213 -10.53 -14.80 -19.83
N GLU A 214 -11.64 -14.42 -19.19
CA GLU A 214 -12.55 -13.39 -19.68
C GLU A 214 -11.92 -11.99 -19.50
N LEU A 215 -12.16 -11.10 -20.46
CA LEU A 215 -11.78 -9.70 -20.31
C LEU A 215 -12.88 -8.94 -19.57
N ILE A 216 -12.47 -8.15 -18.57
CA ILE A 216 -13.34 -7.20 -17.88
C ILE A 216 -12.77 -5.80 -18.00
N VAL A 217 -13.65 -4.80 -18.13
CA VAL A 217 -13.27 -3.38 -18.12
C VAL A 217 -12.74 -3.04 -16.72
N ALA A 218 -11.50 -2.59 -16.62
CA ALA A 218 -10.80 -2.40 -15.35
C ALA A 218 -11.50 -1.39 -14.41
N SER A 219 -12.12 -0.34 -14.96
CA SER A 219 -12.82 0.68 -14.19
C SER A 219 -14.19 0.26 -13.67
N THR A 220 -14.84 -0.73 -14.29
CA THR A 220 -16.22 -1.11 -13.95
C THR A 220 -16.38 -2.57 -13.53
N GLY A 221 -15.39 -3.42 -13.79
CA GLY A 221 -15.44 -4.87 -13.60
C GLY A 221 -16.46 -5.60 -14.49
N LYS A 222 -17.05 -4.92 -15.48
CA LYS A 222 -18.03 -5.52 -16.40
C LYS A 222 -17.33 -6.29 -17.53
N PRO A 223 -17.94 -7.36 -18.07
CA PRO A 223 -17.41 -8.05 -19.24
C PRO A 223 -17.14 -7.11 -20.41
N ALA A 224 -16.01 -7.29 -21.07
CA ALA A 224 -15.66 -6.58 -22.30
C ALA A 224 -16.59 -7.02 -23.44
N ASP A 225 -17.35 -6.10 -24.01
CA ASP A 225 -18.17 -6.40 -25.20
C ASP A 225 -17.29 -6.65 -26.45
N ASP A 226 -17.86 -7.28 -27.48
CA ASP A 226 -17.14 -7.63 -28.71
C ASP A 226 -16.53 -6.41 -29.45
N GLN A 227 -17.05 -5.19 -29.24
CA GLN A 227 -16.52 -3.95 -29.83
C GLN A 227 -15.25 -3.48 -29.09
N SER A 228 -15.25 -3.63 -27.77
CA SER A 228 -14.19 -3.21 -26.86
C SER A 228 -12.94 -4.08 -26.94
N GLN A 229 -13.09 -5.37 -27.33
CA GLN A 229 -11.97 -6.32 -27.49
C GLN A 229 -11.07 -6.06 -28.71
N ALA A 230 -11.53 -5.28 -29.70
CA ALA A 230 -10.78 -4.97 -30.92
C ALA A 230 -9.60 -4.00 -30.70
N TYR A 231 -9.48 -3.39 -29.51
CA TYR A 231 -8.51 -2.33 -29.21
C TYR A 231 -7.12 -2.80 -28.74
N GLN A 232 -6.86 -4.12 -28.63
CA GLN A 232 -5.54 -4.64 -28.22
C GLN A 232 -4.84 -5.40 -29.37
N PRO A 233 -3.64 -5.00 -29.82
CA PRO A 233 -2.88 -5.76 -30.82
C PRO A 233 -2.28 -7.03 -30.19
N ILE A 234 -2.72 -8.18 -30.68
CA ILE A 234 -2.21 -9.51 -30.32
C ILE A 234 -0.81 -9.69 -30.91
N ILE A 235 0.22 -9.84 -30.09
CA ILE A 235 1.55 -10.27 -30.55
C ILE A 235 2.01 -11.50 -29.77
N MET A 236 1.84 -12.67 -30.39
CA MET A 236 2.54 -13.92 -30.05
C MET A 236 3.79 -14.07 -30.91
N LYS A 237 4.97 -14.31 -30.32
CA LYS A 237 6.04 -15.13 -30.94
C LYS A 237 6.80 -15.92 -29.87
N SER A 238 6.83 -17.24 -30.05
CA SER A 238 7.50 -18.22 -29.19
C SER A 238 8.97 -18.43 -29.54
N SER A 239 9.79 -18.81 -28.55
CA SER A 239 10.87 -19.77 -28.76
C SER A 239 11.36 -20.32 -27.42
N ALA A 240 11.24 -21.63 -27.24
CA ALA A 240 11.64 -22.42 -26.07
C ALA A 240 13.12 -22.87 -26.17
N THR A 241 13.76 -23.12 -25.02
CA THR A 241 14.85 -24.12 -24.92
C THR A 241 15.07 -24.54 -23.46
N ALA A 242 14.68 -25.76 -23.14
CA ALA A 242 14.72 -26.34 -21.80
C ALA A 242 16.14 -26.74 -21.35
N ILE A 243 16.47 -26.42 -20.09
CA ILE A 243 17.51 -27.11 -19.30
C ILE A 243 16.98 -27.28 -17.88
N GLY A 244 16.78 -28.53 -17.45
CA GLY A 244 16.29 -28.85 -16.11
C GLY A 244 17.40 -28.89 -15.07
N ILE A 245 17.07 -28.55 -13.81
CA ILE A 245 17.75 -29.02 -12.59
C ILE A 245 16.76 -28.97 -11.40
N SER A 246 16.94 -29.94 -10.52
CA SER A 246 16.18 -30.43 -9.37
C SER A 246 15.71 -29.40 -8.32
N LEU A 247 14.48 -29.62 -7.82
CA LEU A 247 13.85 -28.98 -6.65
C LEU A 247 14.62 -29.24 -5.34
N LEU A 248 14.73 -28.19 -4.50
CA LEU A 248 14.86 -28.29 -3.05
C LEU A 248 13.87 -27.30 -2.41
N THR A 249 12.88 -27.82 -1.70
CA THR A 249 11.83 -27.06 -1.01
C THR A 249 12.35 -26.47 0.30
N SER A 250 12.20 -25.15 0.49
CA SER A 250 12.24 -24.49 1.80
C SER A 250 11.05 -23.53 1.90
N ILE A 251 10.32 -23.61 3.01
CA ILE A 251 9.13 -22.81 3.34
C ILE A 251 9.62 -21.48 3.95
N PHE A 252 9.08 -20.32 3.52
CA PHE A 252 9.32 -19.01 4.16
C PHE A 252 8.01 -18.22 4.36
N SER A 253 7.90 -17.57 5.54
CA SER A 253 6.77 -16.76 6.03
C SER A 253 6.69 -15.37 5.40
N ALA A 254 5.46 -14.86 5.23
CA ALA A 254 5.16 -13.46 4.91
C ALA A 254 5.51 -12.53 6.09
N SER A 255 6.12 -11.36 5.79
CA SER A 255 6.56 -10.38 6.80
C SER A 255 5.39 -9.55 7.35
N ALA A 256 5.41 -9.30 8.66
CA ALA A 256 4.35 -8.60 9.39
C ALA A 256 4.42 -7.07 9.31
N CYS A 257 5.59 -6.48 9.06
CA CYS A 257 5.75 -5.04 8.83
C CYS A 257 6.48 -4.80 7.50
N PRO A 258 5.74 -4.76 6.36
CA PRO A 258 6.34 -4.41 5.07
C PRO A 258 6.84 -2.95 5.06
N PRO A 259 7.83 -2.61 4.21
CA PRO A 259 8.36 -1.25 4.11
C PRO A 259 7.25 -0.23 3.72
N PRO A 260 7.35 1.05 4.15
CA PRO A 260 6.25 2.00 4.10
C PRO A 260 5.83 2.34 2.66
N ALA A 261 4.52 2.22 2.38
CA ALA A 261 3.87 2.71 1.16
C ALA A 261 3.48 4.20 1.25
N MET A 262 3.29 4.70 2.48
CA MET A 262 3.09 6.11 2.83
C MET A 262 3.75 6.40 4.17
N ASP A 263 4.03 7.67 4.43
CA ASP A 263 4.67 8.18 5.66
C ASP A 263 3.71 8.16 6.88
N PHE A 264 2.88 7.12 7.04
CA PHE A 264 1.92 6.99 8.13
C PHE A 264 2.57 6.94 9.51
N GLU A 265 3.87 6.64 9.58
CA GLU A 265 4.64 6.71 10.81
C GLU A 265 5.07 8.14 11.17
N LYS A 266 5.04 9.09 10.22
CA LYS A 266 5.51 10.46 10.47
C LYS A 266 4.40 11.29 11.09
N GLN A 267 4.69 11.87 12.25
CA GLN A 267 3.80 12.83 12.91
C GLN A 267 3.39 13.99 11.96
N ALA A 268 4.29 14.43 11.07
CA ALA A 268 4.01 15.50 10.12
C ALA A 268 2.87 15.17 9.14
N TYR A 269 2.72 13.90 8.73
CA TYR A 269 1.60 13.45 7.91
C TYR A 269 0.26 13.65 8.64
N TRP A 270 0.20 13.19 9.90
CA TRP A 270 -1.00 13.34 10.73
C TRP A 270 -1.32 14.78 11.07
N ARG A 271 -0.28 15.60 11.32
CA ARG A 271 -0.45 17.05 11.52
C ARG A 271 -1.16 17.68 10.35
N ASP A 272 -0.68 17.45 9.13
CA ASP A 272 -1.29 18.00 7.92
C ASP A 272 -2.74 17.53 7.76
N ARG A 273 -2.97 16.22 7.90
CA ARG A 273 -4.32 15.63 7.80
C ARG A 273 -5.31 16.22 8.81
N PHE A 274 -4.95 16.30 10.09
CA PHE A 274 -5.84 16.74 11.16
C PHE A 274 -6.13 18.25 11.16
N THR A 275 -5.37 19.04 10.39
CA THR A 275 -5.74 20.45 10.15
C THR A 275 -7.10 20.58 9.45
N HIS A 276 -7.46 19.60 8.61
CA HIS A 276 -8.71 19.58 7.86
C HIS A 276 -9.70 18.53 8.38
N GLU A 277 -9.20 17.37 8.86
CA GLU A 277 -10.03 16.30 9.38
C GLU A 277 -10.48 16.56 10.82
N THR A 278 -11.79 16.53 11.05
CA THR A 278 -12.40 16.74 12.36
C THR A 278 -12.90 15.44 12.99
N ALA A 279 -13.40 14.51 12.16
CA ALA A 279 -13.84 13.17 12.56
C ALA A 279 -13.66 12.19 11.40
N PHE A 280 -13.03 11.03 11.64
CA PHE A 280 -12.87 9.98 10.64
C PHE A 280 -12.70 8.60 11.28
N GLU A 281 -13.25 7.57 10.63
CA GLU A 281 -13.20 6.19 11.09
C GLU A 281 -12.38 5.32 10.14
N TRP A 282 -11.17 4.94 10.57
CA TRP A 282 -10.36 3.94 9.86
C TRP A 282 -10.96 2.53 9.97
N LEU A 283 -10.91 1.80 8.85
CA LEU A 283 -11.33 0.40 8.66
C LEU A 283 -12.82 0.15 8.86
N VAL A 284 -13.31 0.24 10.10
CA VAL A 284 -14.74 0.13 10.42
C VAL A 284 -15.14 1.20 11.43
N ARG A 285 -16.45 1.49 11.50
CA ARG A 285 -17.01 2.43 12.46
C ARG A 285 -16.84 1.90 13.89
N SER A 286 -16.57 2.78 14.84
CA SER A 286 -16.52 2.48 16.29
C SER A 286 -17.69 1.64 16.79
N GLN A 287 -18.91 1.89 16.31
CA GLN A 287 -20.09 1.10 16.67
C GLN A 287 -19.94 -0.39 16.31
N ASP A 288 -19.44 -0.66 15.11
CA ASP A 288 -19.30 -2.03 14.59
C ASP A 288 -18.16 -2.75 15.30
N LEU A 289 -17.04 -2.04 15.59
CA LEU A 289 -15.96 -2.58 16.41
C LEU A 289 -16.46 -2.95 17.81
N MET A 290 -17.19 -2.05 18.49
CA MET A 290 -17.73 -2.35 19.81
C MET A 290 -18.67 -3.56 19.81
N ALA A 291 -19.56 -3.65 18.82
CA ALA A 291 -20.49 -4.78 18.69
C ALA A 291 -19.75 -6.12 18.53
N ALA A 292 -18.61 -6.13 17.84
CA ALA A 292 -17.81 -7.34 17.66
C ALA A 292 -17.04 -7.76 18.91
N ILE A 293 -16.53 -6.81 19.70
CA ILE A 293 -15.68 -7.11 20.85
C ILE A 293 -16.47 -7.29 22.15
N GLU A 294 -17.64 -6.67 22.28
CA GLU A 294 -18.52 -6.75 23.46
C GLU A 294 -18.75 -8.17 23.98
N PRO A 295 -19.03 -9.19 23.13
CA PRO A 295 -19.20 -10.57 23.58
C PRO A 295 -17.94 -11.18 24.19
N VAL A 296 -16.75 -10.68 23.84
CA VAL A 296 -15.44 -11.19 24.28
C VAL A 296 -14.98 -10.54 25.58
N LEU A 297 -15.40 -9.29 25.85
CA LEU A 297 -14.96 -8.53 27.03
C LEU A 297 -15.18 -9.26 28.38
N PRO A 298 -16.34 -9.91 28.63
CA PRO A 298 -16.59 -10.59 29.91
C PRO A 298 -15.64 -11.75 30.20
N ASP A 299 -15.13 -12.44 29.18
CA ASP A 299 -14.19 -13.56 29.34
C ASP A 299 -12.87 -13.10 29.97
N TYR A 300 -12.56 -11.81 29.86
CA TYR A 300 -11.38 -11.15 30.43
C TYR A 300 -11.72 -10.25 31.62
N SER A 301 -12.93 -10.39 32.19
CA SER A 301 -13.43 -9.53 33.28
C SER A 301 -13.41 -8.04 32.94
N ILE A 302 -13.51 -7.70 31.64
CA ILE A 302 -13.55 -6.31 31.18
C ILE A 302 -14.99 -5.80 31.25
N GLY A 303 -15.20 -4.68 31.94
CA GLY A 303 -16.50 -4.03 32.10
C GLY A 303 -16.38 -2.56 32.51
N PRO A 304 -17.47 -1.91 32.94
CA PRO A 304 -17.51 -0.47 33.22
C PRO A 304 -16.45 0.07 34.20
N ALA A 305 -15.96 -0.78 35.11
CA ALA A 305 -14.94 -0.44 36.09
C ALA A 305 -13.49 -0.67 35.59
N SER A 306 -13.32 -1.25 34.40
CA SER A 306 -12.03 -1.54 33.80
C SER A 306 -11.36 -0.28 33.25
N ARG A 307 -10.03 -0.26 33.35
CA ARG A 307 -9.20 0.81 32.81
C ARG A 307 -8.82 0.50 31.38
N VAL A 308 -9.19 1.40 30.48
CA VAL A 308 -8.99 1.25 29.03
C VAL A 308 -7.94 2.23 28.54
N LEU A 309 -6.98 1.76 27.75
CA LEU A 309 -6.05 2.61 27.01
C LEU A 309 -6.31 2.46 25.51
N GLN A 310 -6.75 3.54 24.87
CA GLN A 310 -6.86 3.63 23.42
C GLN A 310 -5.60 4.23 22.83
N LEU A 311 -4.90 3.46 22.00
CA LEU A 311 -3.69 3.89 21.29
C LEU A 311 -4.05 4.50 19.95
N GLY A 312 -3.33 5.57 19.56
CA GLY A 312 -3.51 6.25 18.28
C GLY A 312 -4.96 6.64 18.03
N SER A 313 -5.58 7.34 18.98
CA SER A 313 -7.01 7.65 18.95
C SER A 313 -7.44 8.46 17.71
N GLY A 314 -6.52 9.20 17.09
CA GLY A 314 -6.78 10.00 15.90
C GLY A 314 -7.99 10.92 16.07
N THR A 315 -8.84 10.93 15.05
CA THR A 315 -10.12 11.66 15.03
C THR A 315 -11.33 10.71 15.15
N SER A 316 -11.11 9.51 15.69
CA SER A 316 -12.16 8.51 15.90
C SER A 316 -13.07 8.88 17.08
N ASP A 317 -14.30 8.37 17.09
CA ASP A 317 -15.25 8.55 18.20
C ASP A 317 -15.32 7.32 19.15
N LEU A 318 -14.39 6.38 19.06
CA LEU A 318 -14.39 5.12 19.81
C LEU A 318 -14.48 5.31 21.33
N GLN A 319 -13.81 6.32 21.87
CA GLN A 319 -13.90 6.72 23.28
C GLN A 319 -15.33 7.07 23.71
N ASN A 320 -16.12 7.69 22.83
CA ASN A 320 -17.52 8.00 23.11
C ASN A 320 -18.35 6.72 23.17
N HIS A 321 -18.01 5.71 22.36
CA HIS A 321 -18.66 4.41 22.40
C HIS A 321 -18.37 3.63 23.68
N PHE A 322 -17.14 3.68 24.20
CA PHE A 322 -16.81 3.15 25.53
C PHE A 322 -17.59 3.88 26.62
N ARG A 323 -17.60 5.23 26.58
CA ARG A 323 -18.33 6.05 27.56
C ARG A 323 -19.82 5.73 27.59
N ARG A 324 -20.47 5.55 26.43
CA ARG A 324 -21.89 5.14 26.31
C ARG A 324 -22.19 3.80 27.01
N ARG A 325 -21.19 2.92 27.12
CA ARG A 325 -21.29 1.60 27.77
C ARG A 325 -20.93 1.62 29.25
N GLY A 326 -20.67 2.80 29.81
CA GLY A 326 -20.39 3.00 31.22
C GLY A 326 -18.91 2.89 31.61
N PHE A 327 -18.00 2.71 30.66
CA PHE A 327 -16.57 2.79 30.94
C PHE A 327 -16.22 4.22 31.37
N GLY A 328 -15.80 4.36 32.61
CA GLY A 328 -15.50 5.65 33.23
C GLY A 328 -14.02 6.05 33.19
N ASP A 329 -13.13 5.10 32.93
CA ASP A 329 -11.68 5.29 32.96
C ASP A 329 -11.06 4.87 31.61
N VAL A 330 -11.21 5.76 30.63
CA VAL A 330 -10.63 5.61 29.29
C VAL A 330 -9.54 6.67 29.11
N THR A 331 -8.31 6.22 28.86
CA THR A 331 -7.19 7.07 28.46
C THR A 331 -6.98 6.96 26.96
N ASN A 332 -7.04 8.08 26.26
CA ASN A 332 -6.83 8.18 24.82
C ASN A 332 -5.48 8.82 24.54
N VAL A 333 -4.65 8.17 23.74
CA VAL A 333 -3.34 8.71 23.37
C VAL A 333 -3.18 8.83 21.88
N ASP A 334 -2.51 9.89 21.45
CA ASP A 334 -2.07 10.06 20.07
C ASP A 334 -0.72 10.78 20.04
N TYR A 335 0.08 10.54 19.00
CA TYR A 335 1.35 11.22 18.86
C TYR A 335 1.16 12.66 18.38
N GLU A 336 0.06 12.98 17.68
CA GLU A 336 -0.23 14.35 17.22
C GLU A 336 -1.17 15.09 18.20
N PRO A 337 -0.77 16.27 18.74
CA PRO A 337 -1.59 17.05 19.67
C PRO A 337 -3.00 17.40 19.17
N LEU A 338 -3.15 17.65 17.87
CA LEU A 338 -4.45 18.01 17.31
C LEU A 338 -5.47 16.87 17.43
N ALA A 339 -5.05 15.59 17.36
CA ALA A 339 -5.94 14.45 17.60
C ALA A 339 -6.50 14.44 19.02
N VAL A 340 -5.66 14.73 20.02
CA VAL A 340 -6.05 14.87 21.43
C VAL A 340 -7.12 15.97 21.59
N GLU A 341 -6.94 17.11 20.94
CA GLU A 341 -7.92 18.20 20.94
C GLU A 341 -9.24 17.81 20.25
N ARG A 342 -9.17 17.10 19.11
CA ARG A 342 -10.36 16.59 18.41
C ARG A 342 -11.13 15.60 19.26
N GLY A 343 -10.44 14.64 19.89
CA GLY A 343 -11.06 13.66 20.76
C GLY A 343 -11.81 14.29 21.94
N ARG A 344 -11.22 15.31 22.58
CA ARG A 344 -11.89 16.09 23.65
C ARG A 344 -13.13 16.81 23.14
N SER A 345 -13.03 17.44 21.96
CA SER A 345 -14.14 18.16 21.35
C SER A 345 -15.31 17.22 21.02
N LEU A 346 -15.01 16.04 20.46
CA LEU A 346 -16.01 15.01 20.16
C LEU A 346 -16.71 14.48 21.43
N GLU A 347 -16.00 14.36 22.55
CA GLU A 347 -16.61 13.95 23.81
C GLU A 347 -17.52 15.05 24.37
N GLU A 348 -17.05 16.30 24.38
CA GLU A 348 -17.83 17.44 24.86
C GLU A 348 -19.09 17.66 24.01
N GLU A 349 -18.99 17.52 22.69
CA GLU A 349 -20.14 17.58 21.78
C GLU A 349 -21.16 16.46 22.07
N ALA A 350 -20.70 15.24 22.34
CA ALA A 350 -21.56 14.09 22.54
C ALA A 350 -22.23 14.05 23.93
N PHE A 351 -21.57 14.58 24.98
CA PHE A 351 -22.03 14.41 26.36
C PHE A 351 -22.20 15.71 27.16
N GLY A 352 -21.74 16.85 26.64
CA GLY A 352 -21.77 18.15 27.31
C GLY A 352 -20.69 18.36 28.38
N ASP A 353 -19.78 17.40 28.55
CA ASP A 353 -18.61 17.47 29.42
C ASP A 353 -17.52 16.49 28.96
N VAL A 354 -16.27 16.78 29.30
CA VAL A 354 -15.11 15.90 29.05
C VAL A 354 -14.75 15.16 30.33
N ARG A 355 -14.78 13.82 30.31
CA ARG A 355 -14.43 12.97 31.47
C ARG A 355 -13.26 12.05 31.19
N MET A 356 -13.06 11.66 29.94
CA MET A 356 -11.97 10.77 29.56
C MET A 356 -10.63 11.51 29.57
N ALA A 357 -9.54 10.75 29.73
CA ALA A 357 -8.19 11.31 29.68
C ALA A 357 -7.71 11.35 28.23
N TYR A 358 -6.98 12.42 27.88
CA TYR A 358 -6.39 12.60 26.55
C TYR A 358 -4.95 13.09 26.72
N LEU A 359 -4.00 12.36 26.15
CA LEU A 359 -2.57 12.62 26.33
C LEU A 359 -1.83 12.52 25.00
N VAL A 360 -0.81 13.36 24.82
CA VAL A 360 0.11 13.24 23.70
C VAL A 360 1.16 12.19 24.05
N ALA A 361 1.26 11.12 23.28
CA ALA A 361 2.26 10.06 23.48
C ALA A 361 2.64 9.35 22.18
N ASP A 362 3.94 9.05 22.03
CA ASP A 362 4.47 8.15 21.02
C ASP A 362 4.33 6.71 21.52
N VAL A 363 3.54 5.89 20.83
CA VAL A 363 3.29 4.49 21.22
C VAL A 363 4.51 3.58 21.09
N THR A 364 5.54 4.01 20.37
CA THR A 364 6.84 3.31 20.29
C THR A 364 7.78 3.70 21.44
N GLN A 365 7.43 4.73 22.21
CA GLN A 365 8.19 5.31 23.31
C GLN A 365 7.25 5.74 24.44
N LEU A 366 6.42 4.82 24.92
CA LEU A 366 5.38 5.13 25.90
C LEU A 366 5.99 5.67 27.21
N PRO A 367 5.51 6.83 27.72
CA PRO A 367 6.06 7.45 28.93
C PRO A 367 5.88 6.57 30.17
N SER A 368 6.85 6.64 31.07
CA SER A 368 6.88 5.82 32.30
C SER A 368 5.69 6.05 33.21
N ASP A 369 5.07 7.23 33.21
CA ASP A 369 3.88 7.50 34.01
C ASP A 369 2.65 6.73 33.51
N LEU A 370 2.47 6.53 32.19
CA LEU A 370 1.45 5.62 31.67
C LEU A 370 1.68 4.18 32.18
N THR A 371 2.94 3.77 32.33
CA THR A 371 3.26 2.40 32.79
C THR A 371 2.87 2.13 34.23
N ARG A 372 2.71 3.16 35.06
CA ARG A 372 2.37 2.99 36.48
C ARG A 372 0.90 2.65 36.72
N GLU A 373 0.02 3.12 35.83
CA GLU A 373 -1.42 2.95 35.99
C GLU A 373 -1.83 1.48 35.79
N ARG A 374 -1.26 0.77 34.82
CA ARG A 374 -1.64 -0.60 34.38
C ARG A 374 -3.10 -0.68 33.88
N TYR A 375 -3.31 -1.18 32.67
CA TYR A 375 -4.62 -1.21 32.00
C TYR A 375 -5.17 -2.63 31.88
N ASP A 376 -6.49 -2.77 32.02
CA ASP A 376 -7.18 -4.06 31.85
C ASP A 376 -7.44 -4.34 30.37
N LEU A 377 -7.66 -3.28 29.59
CA LEU A 377 -7.79 -3.33 28.12
C LEU A 377 -6.89 -2.28 27.49
N VAL A 378 -6.02 -2.72 26.58
CA VAL A 378 -5.42 -1.83 25.57
C VAL A 378 -6.17 -2.07 24.26
N ILE A 379 -6.52 -1.01 23.56
CA ILE A 379 -7.19 -1.10 22.26
C ILE A 379 -6.52 -0.18 21.24
N ASP A 380 -6.34 -0.66 20.02
CA ASP A 380 -5.92 0.17 18.90
C ASP A 380 -6.72 -0.15 17.64
N LYS A 381 -6.87 0.86 16.79
CA LYS A 381 -7.57 0.74 15.51
C LYS A 381 -6.70 1.33 14.41
N SER A 382 -6.05 0.43 13.67
CA SER A 382 -5.08 0.74 12.61
C SER A 382 -3.82 1.48 13.06
N THR A 383 -3.62 1.69 14.37
CA THR A 383 -2.38 2.28 14.89
C THR A 383 -1.21 1.32 14.71
N ALA A 384 -1.42 0.04 14.98
CA ALA A 384 -0.45 -1.02 14.69
C ALA A 384 -0.04 -1.04 13.20
N ASP A 385 -0.97 -0.72 12.29
CA ASP A 385 -0.68 -0.63 10.86
C ASP A 385 0.24 0.55 10.54
N ALA A 386 -0.08 1.72 11.07
CA ALA A 386 0.74 2.92 10.91
C ALA A 386 2.15 2.77 11.50
N ILE A 387 2.28 2.13 12.67
CA ILE A 387 3.59 1.90 13.28
C ILE A 387 4.44 0.91 12.48
N CYS A 388 3.84 -0.10 11.85
CA CYS A 388 4.60 -1.00 10.99
C CYS A 388 5.19 -0.30 9.74
N CYS A 389 4.69 0.86 9.32
CA CYS A 389 5.32 1.68 8.29
C CYS A 389 6.73 2.16 8.72
N ALA A 390 6.99 2.31 10.02
CA ALA A 390 8.34 2.56 10.56
C ALA A 390 9.23 1.30 10.66
N GLY A 391 8.75 0.15 10.17
CA GLY A 391 9.44 -1.13 10.21
C GLY A 391 9.23 -1.92 11.51
N GLU A 392 9.67 -3.18 11.46
CA GLU A 392 9.43 -4.18 12.50
C GLU A 392 9.99 -3.79 13.89
N GLU A 393 11.12 -3.09 13.94
CA GLU A 393 11.72 -2.61 15.20
C GLU A 393 10.82 -1.62 15.94
N ALA A 394 10.14 -0.72 15.22
CA ALA A 394 9.21 0.24 15.82
C ALA A 394 7.97 -0.48 16.37
N PHE A 395 7.47 -1.46 15.61
CA PHE A 395 6.36 -2.31 16.02
C PHE A 395 6.69 -3.17 17.24
N ARG A 396 7.89 -3.77 17.30
CA ARG A 396 8.39 -4.51 18.46
C ARG A 396 8.43 -3.62 19.70
N ARG A 397 8.92 -2.39 19.58
CA ARG A 397 8.92 -1.41 20.69
C ARG A 397 7.51 -1.11 21.18
N MET A 398 6.55 -0.89 20.28
CA MET A 398 5.14 -0.72 20.64
C MET A 398 4.60 -1.94 21.38
N ALA A 399 4.81 -3.15 20.85
CA ALA A 399 4.32 -4.38 21.48
C ALA A 399 4.90 -4.58 22.90
N HIS A 400 6.21 -4.36 23.09
CA HIS A 400 6.81 -4.43 24.43
C HIS A 400 6.31 -3.34 25.37
N GLY A 401 6.08 -2.12 24.87
CA GLY A 401 5.47 -1.03 25.62
C GLY A 401 4.06 -1.41 26.10
N VAL A 402 3.21 -1.91 25.20
CA VAL A 402 1.86 -2.39 25.51
C VAL A 402 1.91 -3.52 26.54
N ARG A 403 2.82 -4.48 26.40
CA ARG A 403 3.00 -5.58 27.38
C ARG A 403 3.29 -5.05 28.79
N GLY A 404 4.09 -4.00 28.91
CA GLY A 404 4.43 -3.36 30.19
C GLY A 404 3.30 -2.54 30.80
N LEU A 405 2.32 -2.14 29.98
CA LEU A 405 1.14 -1.39 30.37
C LEU A 405 -0.01 -2.27 30.83
N LEU A 406 -0.04 -3.56 30.49
CA LEU A 406 -1.16 -4.42 30.87
C LEU A 406 -1.10 -4.86 32.34
N ALA A 407 -2.24 -4.77 33.02
CA ALA A 407 -2.47 -5.36 34.32
C ALA A 407 -2.43 -6.91 34.23
N PRO A 408 -2.26 -7.63 35.36
CA PRO A 408 -2.43 -9.08 35.37
C PRO A 408 -3.81 -9.48 34.84
N GLY A 409 -3.85 -10.30 33.80
CA GLY A 409 -5.09 -10.71 33.12
C GLY A 409 -5.59 -9.72 32.05
N GLY A 410 -4.95 -8.56 31.91
CA GLY A 410 -5.28 -7.59 30.88
C GLY A 410 -4.89 -8.06 29.49
N VAL A 411 -5.62 -7.58 28.48
CA VAL A 411 -5.44 -7.96 27.07
C VAL A 411 -5.32 -6.75 26.17
N TRP A 412 -4.72 -6.96 25.00
CA TRP A 412 -4.70 -5.99 23.92
C TRP A 412 -5.62 -6.46 22.79
N ILE A 413 -6.61 -5.65 22.42
CA ILE A 413 -7.43 -5.87 21.23
C ILE A 413 -6.96 -4.92 20.14
N SER A 414 -6.64 -5.45 18.96
CA SER A 414 -6.21 -4.64 17.82
C SER A 414 -7.05 -4.89 16.60
N LEU A 415 -7.50 -3.82 15.96
CA LEU A 415 -8.12 -3.89 14.64
C LEU A 415 -7.10 -3.46 13.59
N SER A 416 -6.75 -4.37 12.68
CA SER A 416 -5.74 -4.16 11.66
C SER A 416 -6.27 -4.45 10.26
N TYR A 417 -5.72 -3.75 9.27
CA TYR A 417 -5.94 -4.05 7.85
C TYR A 417 -5.35 -5.42 7.43
N SER A 418 -4.26 -5.86 8.06
CA SER A 418 -3.46 -7.00 7.59
C SER A 418 -3.78 -8.30 8.34
N ALA A 419 -3.96 -9.38 7.58
CA ALA A 419 -4.12 -10.75 8.09
C ALA A 419 -2.87 -11.31 8.81
N PHE A 420 -1.72 -10.66 8.61
CA PHE A 420 -0.42 -11.11 9.08
C PHE A 420 0.28 -10.08 9.97
N ARG A 421 -0.44 -9.05 10.45
CA ARG A 421 0.12 -7.94 11.24
C ARG A 421 0.98 -8.39 12.41
N TYR A 422 0.61 -9.51 13.02
CA TYR A 422 1.24 -10.05 14.22
C TYR A 422 2.12 -11.28 13.96
N ASN A 423 2.44 -11.58 12.70
CA ASN A 423 3.42 -12.60 12.31
C ASN A 423 4.85 -12.08 12.50
N VAL A 424 5.16 -11.65 13.72
CA VAL A 424 6.47 -11.15 14.13
C VAL A 424 7.08 -12.15 15.10
N ASP A 425 8.31 -12.58 14.85
CA ASP A 425 9.04 -13.47 15.75
C ASP A 425 9.18 -12.81 17.14
N ASP A 426 9.24 -13.57 18.23
CA ASP A 426 9.47 -13.06 19.59
C ASP A 426 8.47 -11.99 20.10
N LEU A 427 7.26 -11.92 19.55
CA LEU A 427 6.20 -11.07 20.08
C LEU A 427 5.83 -11.50 21.52
N PRO A 428 5.70 -10.57 22.50
CA PRO A 428 5.41 -10.92 23.90
C PRO A 428 3.94 -11.31 24.15
N PHE A 429 3.23 -11.72 23.10
CA PHE A 429 1.80 -12.02 23.10
C PHE A 429 1.50 -13.36 22.41
N GLU A 430 0.49 -14.07 22.93
CA GLU A 430 -0.28 -15.04 22.16
C GLU A 430 -1.34 -14.26 21.37
N VAL A 431 -1.55 -14.62 20.11
CA VAL A 431 -2.38 -13.85 19.19
C VAL A 431 -3.46 -14.73 18.60
N ASP A 432 -4.71 -14.32 18.77
CA ASP A 432 -5.89 -14.96 18.20
C ASP A 432 -6.64 -13.96 17.31
N VAL A 433 -7.25 -14.42 16.22
CA VAL A 433 -8.23 -13.64 15.46
C VAL A 433 -9.60 -13.88 16.07
N ILE A 434 -10.20 -12.85 16.67
CA ILE A 434 -11.51 -12.95 17.34
C ILE A 434 -12.68 -12.51 16.45
N TYR A 435 -12.40 -11.69 15.43
CA TYR A 435 -13.42 -11.27 14.47
C TYR A 435 -12.79 -10.89 13.13
N LYS A 436 -13.55 -11.03 12.05
CA LYS A 436 -13.18 -10.56 10.71
C LYS A 436 -14.30 -9.68 10.18
N PHE A 437 -13.99 -8.41 9.94
CA PHE A 437 -14.93 -7.49 9.31
C PHE A 437 -14.78 -7.62 7.80
N PRO A 438 -15.82 -7.99 7.05
CA PRO A 438 -15.75 -7.93 5.60
C PRO A 438 -15.56 -6.47 5.20
N ALA A 439 -14.50 -6.20 4.43
CA ALA A 439 -14.32 -4.90 3.82
C ALA A 439 -15.42 -4.71 2.75
N PRO A 440 -15.94 -3.48 2.58
CA PRO A 440 -16.91 -3.20 1.54
C PRO A 440 -16.38 -3.64 0.19
N LYS A 441 -17.12 -4.54 -0.45
CA LYS A 441 -16.84 -4.88 -1.84
C LYS A 441 -17.33 -3.76 -2.73
N ILE A 442 -16.46 -3.28 -3.62
CA ILE A 442 -16.88 -2.37 -4.68
C ILE A 442 -17.62 -3.20 -5.75
N ASN A 443 -17.18 -4.43 -5.99
CA ASN A 443 -17.82 -5.40 -6.86
C ASN A 443 -18.19 -6.68 -6.09
N PRO A 444 -19.43 -7.22 -6.18
CA PRO A 444 -19.81 -8.48 -5.53
C PRO A 444 -18.87 -9.67 -5.77
N ASN A 445 -18.15 -9.65 -6.90
CA ASN A 445 -17.21 -10.67 -7.31
C ASN A 445 -15.76 -10.45 -6.82
N ASP A 446 -15.46 -9.30 -6.18
CA ASP A 446 -14.17 -9.07 -5.53
C ASP A 446 -13.91 -10.18 -4.50
N PRO A 447 -12.65 -10.60 -4.30
CA PRO A 447 -12.31 -11.49 -3.20
C PRO A 447 -12.77 -10.87 -1.89
N ASP A 448 -13.22 -11.70 -0.94
CA ASP A 448 -13.53 -11.20 0.39
C ASP A 448 -12.23 -10.69 1.04
N ILE A 449 -12.10 -9.37 1.09
CA ILE A 449 -11.08 -8.69 1.89
C ILE A 449 -11.65 -8.52 3.28
N TYR A 450 -10.81 -8.70 4.29
CA TYR A 450 -11.21 -8.56 5.67
C TYR A 450 -10.31 -7.55 6.39
N HIS A 451 -10.90 -6.80 7.31
CA HIS A 451 -10.16 -6.19 8.41
C HIS A 451 -10.21 -7.14 9.61
N TRP A 452 -9.07 -7.32 10.26
CA TRP A 452 -8.82 -8.40 11.19
C TRP A 452 -8.79 -7.85 12.61
N CYS A 453 -9.69 -8.36 13.45
CA CYS A 453 -9.72 -8.03 14.86
C CYS A 453 -8.98 -9.12 15.63
N TYR A 454 -7.86 -8.73 16.22
CA TYR A 454 -6.96 -9.57 16.98
C TYR A 454 -7.18 -9.39 18.48
N LEU A 455 -7.05 -10.49 19.21
CA LEU A 455 -6.89 -10.52 20.65
C LEU A 455 -5.47 -10.98 20.97
N LEU A 456 -4.76 -10.15 21.73
CA LEU A 456 -3.39 -10.35 22.12
C LEU A 456 -3.32 -10.53 23.64
N ARG A 457 -2.98 -11.76 24.05
CA ARG A 457 -2.84 -12.13 25.46
C ARG A 457 -1.37 -12.16 25.84
N PRO A 458 -0.96 -11.52 26.96
CA PRO A 458 0.42 -11.56 27.39
C PRO A 458 0.95 -13.00 27.52
N ARG A 459 2.09 -13.32 26.90
CA ARG A 459 2.76 -14.61 27.16
C ARG A 459 3.20 -14.69 28.63
N ALA A 460 3.12 -15.90 29.18
CA ALA A 460 3.50 -16.25 30.55
C ALA A 460 5.00 -16.11 30.80
#